data_AF-A0A1S6IU05-F1
#
_entry.id   AF-A0A1S6IU05-F1
#
_cell.length_a   1.000
_cell.length_b   1.000
_cell.length_c   1.000
_cell.angle_alpha   90.00
_cell.angle_beta   90.00
_cell.angle_gamma   90.00
#
_symmetry.space_group_name_H-M   'P 1'
#
loop_
_entity.id
_entity.type
_entity.pdbx_description
1 polymer ?
#
loop_
_entity_poly.entity_id
_entity_poly.type
_entity_poly.pdbx_seq_one_letter_code
_entity_poly.pdbx_strand_id
1 'polypeptide(L)'
;MSDTKNEAAWMRLFEKHKILEKIEKHGMFEITSRQINEFREARLMTKFDYRKNLPEVFKKNKLAILPITRGSYLISQFEAYKDFEETDNEIIKVPFPSNIESIDYENITSESTALNCAYVSGILADFIEDEEILPTVSGRMSSEAFNFLIKTHSGSDVRVNVINSQIEIDGGYEGVETFSLIEAKNSLSDDFLIRQLYYPYRLWRNKVSKKVKPLFLVYSNGIFTFYEYEFQEPENYNSLTLVKQKRYSIEETEISLEDILEVVNRIRIVNEPEVPFPQADSFRRIINLCELLNETELTRDEITANYDFDPRQTNYYTDAGRYLGLINKRKEGGQIIFSLTDEGLRLLRLKYKPRQLRLVELILSHKVFNETFKLCLSQGAMPSKDEIVNIMKHSNLYNVKSKDTYYRRASTISGWINWILELTRLSIHDSGK
;
A
#
# COMPACT_ATOMS: atom_id res chain seq x y z
N MET A 1 -14.02 -9.36 18.45
CA MET A 1 -13.84 -8.63 17.18
C MET A 1 -14.01 -7.17 17.53
N SER A 2 -13.04 -6.32 17.20
CA SER A 2 -13.21 -4.88 17.38
C SER A 2 -13.87 -4.38 16.09
N ASP A 3 -15.20 -4.46 16.03
CA ASP A 3 -15.96 -3.97 14.89
C ASP A 3 -15.65 -2.48 14.71
N THR A 4 -15.10 -2.13 13.56
CA THR A 4 -14.84 -0.72 13.24
C THR A 4 -16.18 0.01 13.18
N LYS A 5 -16.16 1.34 13.36
CA LYS A 5 -17.37 2.15 13.17
C LYS A 5 -17.99 1.98 11.77
N ASN A 6 -17.19 1.63 10.75
CA ASN A 6 -17.68 1.31 9.40
C ASN A 6 -18.41 -0.04 9.37
N GLU A 7 -17.89 -1.07 10.03
CA GLU A 7 -18.51 -2.40 10.10
C GLU A 7 -19.93 -2.31 10.69
N ALA A 8 -20.06 -1.66 11.85
CA ALA A 8 -21.35 -1.51 12.53
C ALA A 8 -22.36 -0.70 11.71
N ALA A 9 -21.91 0.37 11.04
CA ALA A 9 -22.78 1.21 10.22
C ALA A 9 -23.28 0.46 8.96
N TRP A 10 -22.40 -0.31 8.29
CA TRP A 10 -22.80 -1.09 7.12
C TRP A 10 -23.74 -2.23 7.46
N MET A 11 -23.56 -2.92 8.59
CA MET A 11 -24.52 -3.92 9.06
C MET A 11 -25.94 -3.33 9.21
N ARG A 12 -26.06 -2.15 9.84
CA ARG A 12 -27.35 -1.46 10.03
C ARG A 12 -27.98 -1.01 8.72
N LEU A 13 -27.17 -0.56 7.75
CA LEU A 13 -27.64 -0.19 6.41
C LEU A 13 -28.21 -1.40 5.66
N PHE A 14 -27.50 -2.53 5.72
CA PHE A 14 -27.91 -3.79 5.09
C PHE A 14 -29.25 -4.29 5.65
N GLU A 15 -29.40 -4.24 6.97
CA GLU A 15 -30.65 -4.60 7.66
C GLU A 15 -31.79 -3.64 7.30
N LYS A 16 -31.61 -2.33 7.48
CA LYS A 16 -32.66 -1.31 7.25
C LYS A 16 -33.19 -1.34 5.82
N HIS A 17 -32.31 -1.47 4.84
CA HIS A 17 -32.69 -1.38 3.42
C HIS A 17 -32.89 -2.72 2.75
N LYS A 18 -32.69 -3.84 3.47
CA LYS A 18 -32.75 -5.21 2.96
C LYS A 18 -31.90 -5.38 1.70
N ILE A 19 -30.64 -4.92 1.79
CA ILE A 19 -29.77 -4.78 0.62
C ILE A 19 -29.53 -6.14 -0.06
N LEU A 20 -29.26 -7.20 0.70
CA LEU A 20 -29.04 -8.54 0.16
C LEU A 20 -30.26 -9.10 -0.56
N GLU A 21 -31.45 -9.02 0.06
CA GLU A 21 -32.71 -9.48 -0.57
C GLU A 21 -32.95 -8.78 -1.92
N LYS A 22 -32.63 -7.49 -2.01
CA LYS A 22 -32.79 -6.71 -3.25
C LYS A 22 -31.76 -7.07 -4.30
N ILE A 23 -30.50 -7.30 -3.92
CA ILE A 23 -29.46 -7.76 -4.84
C ILE A 23 -29.78 -9.16 -5.36
N GLU A 24 -30.25 -10.08 -4.51
CA GLU A 24 -30.64 -11.43 -4.93
C GLU A 24 -31.80 -11.39 -5.94
N LYS A 25 -32.77 -10.50 -5.75
CA LYS A 25 -33.94 -10.39 -6.62
C LYS A 25 -33.67 -9.61 -7.93
N HIS A 26 -32.82 -8.59 -7.87
CA HIS A 26 -32.66 -7.61 -8.96
C HIS A 26 -31.24 -7.53 -9.54
N GLY A 27 -30.29 -8.30 -9.00
CA GLY A 27 -28.88 -8.30 -9.37
C GLY A 27 -28.07 -7.12 -8.80
N MET A 28 -28.71 -6.04 -8.36
CA MET A 28 -28.05 -4.82 -7.90
C MET A 28 -28.92 -4.00 -6.95
N PHE A 29 -28.30 -3.11 -6.18
CA PHE A 29 -28.97 -2.17 -5.29
C PHE A 29 -28.35 -0.77 -5.38
N GLU A 30 -29.15 0.24 -5.69
CA GLU A 30 -28.73 1.64 -5.63
C GLU A 30 -28.91 2.19 -4.21
N ILE A 31 -27.87 2.87 -3.70
CA ILE A 31 -27.87 3.56 -2.42
C ILE A 31 -27.37 5.00 -2.59
N THR A 32 -28.02 5.95 -1.92
CA THR A 32 -27.63 7.36 -1.94
C THR A 32 -26.68 7.71 -0.78
N SER A 33 -25.82 8.71 -0.98
CA SER A 33 -24.99 9.29 0.09
C SER A 33 -25.84 9.80 1.25
N ARG A 34 -27.05 10.31 0.99
CA ARG A 34 -28.01 10.71 2.01
C ARG A 34 -28.40 9.55 2.92
N GLN A 35 -28.71 8.37 2.35
CA GLN A 35 -29.04 7.18 3.14
C GLN A 35 -27.84 6.70 3.96
N ILE A 36 -26.64 6.74 3.41
CA ILE A 36 -25.41 6.36 4.12
C ILE A 36 -25.15 7.32 5.29
N ASN A 37 -25.30 8.63 5.04
CA ASN A 37 -25.11 9.70 6.03
C ASN A 37 -26.04 9.61 7.25
N GLU A 38 -27.14 8.86 7.19
CA GLU A 38 -27.98 8.59 8.36
C GLU A 38 -27.25 7.79 9.45
N PHE A 39 -26.17 7.08 9.09
CA PHE A 39 -25.39 6.25 9.99
C PHE A 39 -23.96 6.76 10.18
N ARG A 40 -23.30 7.20 9.09
CA ARG A 40 -21.95 7.78 9.10
C ARG A 40 -21.68 8.50 7.78
N GLU A 41 -20.78 9.49 7.79
CA GLU A 41 -20.35 10.21 6.60
C GLU A 41 -20.01 9.29 5.42
N ALA A 42 -20.69 9.50 4.29
CA ALA A 42 -20.62 8.65 3.11
C ALA A 42 -19.21 8.55 2.52
N ARG A 43 -18.43 9.63 2.57
CA ARG A 43 -17.04 9.64 2.09
C ARG A 43 -16.18 8.62 2.85
N LEU A 44 -16.32 8.54 4.17
CA LEU A 44 -15.59 7.57 5.00
C LEU A 44 -16.16 6.15 4.86
N MET A 45 -17.45 6.03 4.58
CA MET A 45 -18.14 4.76 4.44
C MET A 45 -17.90 4.07 3.09
N THR A 46 -17.45 4.82 2.07
CA THR A 46 -17.28 4.32 0.69
C THR A 46 -15.84 4.38 0.19
N LYS A 47 -14.89 4.77 1.05
CA LYS A 47 -13.45 4.70 0.78
C LYS A 47 -12.97 3.25 0.87
N PHE A 48 -13.22 2.51 -0.20
CA PHE A 48 -12.83 1.10 -0.36
C PHE A 48 -11.88 0.96 -1.54
N ASP A 49 -10.73 1.63 -1.44
CA ASP A 49 -9.71 1.62 -2.47
C ASP A 49 -9.07 0.23 -2.61
N TYR A 50 -9.11 -0.57 -1.53
CA TYR A 50 -8.62 -1.94 -1.46
C TYR A 50 -9.68 -2.93 -0.99
N ARG A 51 -9.59 -4.21 -1.39
CA ARG A 51 -10.58 -5.24 -0.96
C ARG A 51 -10.60 -5.40 0.55
N LYS A 52 -9.47 -5.24 1.25
CA LYS A 52 -9.47 -5.41 2.71
C LYS A 52 -10.13 -4.27 3.48
N ASN A 53 -10.36 -3.11 2.87
CA ASN A 53 -11.18 -2.05 3.47
C ASN A 53 -12.69 -2.39 3.44
N LEU A 54 -13.11 -3.39 2.65
CA LEU A 54 -14.51 -3.81 2.62
C LEU A 54 -14.96 -4.34 3.99
N PRO A 55 -16.15 -3.95 4.47
CA PRO A 55 -16.77 -4.55 5.64
C PRO A 55 -17.01 -6.05 5.45
N GLU A 56 -17.13 -6.80 6.54
CA GLU A 56 -17.34 -8.25 6.50
C GLU A 56 -18.62 -8.63 5.75
N VAL A 57 -19.67 -7.82 5.85
CA VAL A 57 -20.91 -8.05 5.07
C VAL A 57 -20.67 -7.97 3.56
N PHE A 58 -19.76 -7.11 3.09
CA PHE A 58 -19.39 -7.05 1.68
C PHE A 58 -18.54 -8.26 1.30
N LYS A 59 -17.48 -8.56 2.07
CA LYS A 59 -16.56 -9.67 1.82
C LYS A 59 -17.28 -11.02 1.75
N LYS A 60 -18.13 -11.33 2.74
CA LYS A 60 -18.87 -12.60 2.82
C LYS A 60 -19.80 -12.82 1.63
N ASN A 61 -20.36 -11.74 1.09
CA ASN A 61 -21.32 -11.80 -0.02
C ASN A 61 -20.69 -11.46 -1.38
N LYS A 62 -19.35 -11.31 -1.43
CA LYS A 62 -18.56 -10.93 -2.61
C LYS A 62 -19.07 -9.64 -3.27
N LEU A 63 -19.43 -8.66 -2.47
CA LEU A 63 -19.98 -7.39 -2.95
C LEU A 63 -18.90 -6.33 -3.10
N ALA A 64 -19.12 -5.41 -4.04
CA ALA A 64 -18.41 -4.15 -4.15
C ALA A 64 -19.41 -3.01 -4.41
N ILE A 65 -18.92 -1.77 -4.32
CA ILE A 65 -19.72 -0.55 -4.47
C ILE A 65 -19.03 0.41 -5.44
N LEU A 66 -19.78 0.92 -6.42
CA LEU A 66 -19.26 1.86 -7.41
C LEU A 66 -20.13 3.13 -7.45
N PRO A 67 -19.53 4.34 -7.47
CA PRO A 67 -20.27 5.59 -7.56
C PRO A 67 -20.79 5.80 -8.97
N ILE A 68 -22.11 5.94 -9.11
CA ILE A 68 -22.77 6.17 -10.39
C ILE A 68 -23.11 7.65 -10.61
N THR A 69 -23.15 8.45 -9.54
CA THR A 69 -23.27 9.91 -9.58
C THR A 69 -22.45 10.52 -8.43
N ARG A 70 -22.47 11.86 -8.25
CA ARG A 70 -21.88 12.50 -7.05
C ARG A 70 -22.53 12.08 -5.73
N GLY A 71 -23.75 11.54 -5.77
CA GLY A 71 -24.56 11.28 -4.59
C GLY A 71 -25.18 9.90 -4.53
N SER A 72 -24.90 9.02 -5.50
CA SER A 72 -25.44 7.66 -5.56
C SER A 72 -24.36 6.65 -5.90
N TYR A 73 -24.54 5.45 -5.37
CA TYR A 73 -23.67 4.30 -5.56
C TYR A 73 -24.50 3.08 -5.94
N LEU A 74 -23.89 2.17 -6.69
CA LEU A 74 -24.46 0.89 -7.03
C LEU A 74 -23.69 -0.21 -6.28
N ILE A 75 -24.43 -1.12 -5.65
CA ILE A 75 -23.90 -2.29 -4.94
C ILE A 75 -24.31 -3.54 -5.70
N SER A 76 -23.34 -4.39 -6.02
CA SER A 76 -23.55 -5.71 -6.62
C SER A 76 -22.30 -6.57 -6.39
N GLN A 77 -22.29 -7.79 -6.92
CA GLN A 77 -21.17 -8.73 -6.87
C GLN A 77 -20.07 -8.41 -7.89
N PHE A 78 -19.74 -7.13 -8.05
CA PHE A 78 -18.81 -6.67 -9.08
C PHE A 78 -17.38 -7.19 -8.86
N GLU A 79 -16.73 -7.59 -9.96
CA GLU A 79 -15.28 -7.78 -10.01
C GLU A 79 -14.58 -6.42 -10.16
N ALA A 80 -14.59 -5.62 -9.08
CA ALA A 80 -14.23 -4.21 -9.13
C ALA A 80 -12.72 -3.91 -8.94
N TYR A 81 -11.96 -4.89 -8.46
CA TYR A 81 -10.58 -4.75 -7.97
C TYR A 81 -9.61 -5.57 -8.80
N LYS A 82 -8.37 -5.10 -8.91
CA LYS A 82 -7.27 -5.78 -9.60
C LYS A 82 -6.08 -5.92 -8.65
N ASP A 83 -5.54 -7.12 -8.56
CA ASP A 83 -4.28 -7.39 -7.86
C ASP A 83 -3.12 -6.79 -8.66
N PHE A 84 -2.13 -6.23 -7.96
CA PHE A 84 -0.89 -5.81 -8.61
C PHE A 84 -0.13 -7.04 -9.10
N GLU A 85 0.36 -7.00 -10.33
CA GLU A 85 1.25 -8.03 -10.84
C GLU A 85 2.62 -7.94 -10.15
N GLU A 86 3.12 -9.09 -9.67
CA GLU A 86 4.49 -9.21 -9.18
C GLU A 86 5.45 -9.35 -10.36
N THR A 87 6.45 -8.47 -10.43
CA THR A 87 7.56 -8.62 -11.37
C THR A 87 8.89 -8.30 -10.70
N ASP A 88 9.89 -9.12 -11.00
CA ASP A 88 11.27 -8.89 -10.56
C ASP A 88 11.98 -7.97 -11.56
N ASN A 89 11.56 -6.70 -11.56
CA ASN A 89 12.21 -5.67 -12.36
C ASN A 89 13.39 -5.08 -11.58
N GLU A 90 14.53 -4.96 -12.25
CA GLU A 90 15.67 -4.21 -11.74
C GLU A 90 15.29 -2.74 -11.51
N ILE A 91 15.92 -2.13 -10.50
CA ILE A 91 15.72 -0.72 -10.18
C ILE A 91 16.61 0.12 -11.10
N ILE A 92 15.99 0.91 -11.97
CA ILE A 92 16.65 1.87 -12.85
C ILE A 92 17.05 3.10 -12.03
N LYS A 93 18.36 3.39 -11.99
CA LYS A 93 18.88 4.58 -11.31
C LYS A 93 18.74 5.79 -12.22
N VAL A 94 18.19 6.89 -11.69
CA VAL A 94 18.02 8.15 -12.42
C VAL A 94 18.62 9.29 -11.60
N PRO A 95 19.54 10.11 -12.15
CA PRO A 95 20.09 11.23 -11.41
C PRO A 95 19.01 12.31 -11.19
N PHE A 96 18.96 12.88 -9.99
CA PHE A 96 18.13 14.04 -9.75
C PHE A 96 18.82 15.32 -10.27
N PRO A 97 18.12 16.24 -10.97
CA PRO A 97 18.75 17.43 -11.51
C PRO A 97 19.23 18.38 -10.42
N SER A 98 20.50 18.77 -10.46
CA SER A 98 21.14 19.58 -9.40
C SER A 98 20.67 21.03 -9.34
N ASN A 99 20.00 21.52 -10.38
CA ASN A 99 19.48 22.88 -10.47
C ASN A 99 18.08 23.06 -9.86
N ILE A 100 17.44 21.98 -9.38
CA ILE A 100 16.11 22.04 -8.77
C ILE A 100 16.27 22.22 -7.26
N GLU A 101 15.91 23.40 -6.76
CA GLU A 101 16.00 23.77 -5.33
C GLU A 101 14.64 23.70 -4.61
N SER A 102 13.53 23.67 -5.35
CA SER A 102 12.18 23.76 -4.81
C SER A 102 11.59 22.43 -4.33
N ILE A 103 12.30 21.32 -4.54
CA ILE A 103 11.86 19.96 -4.22
C ILE A 103 12.91 19.31 -3.32
N ASP A 104 12.52 18.97 -2.10
CA ASP A 104 13.33 18.13 -1.22
C ASP A 104 13.17 16.66 -1.62
N TYR A 105 13.95 16.24 -2.61
CA TYR A 105 13.92 14.88 -3.14
C TYR A 105 14.49 13.85 -2.15
N GLU A 106 15.15 14.29 -1.07
CA GLU A 106 15.63 13.43 0.02
C GLU A 106 14.52 13.11 1.03
N ASN A 107 13.41 13.85 1.01
CA ASN A 107 12.26 13.67 1.91
C ASN A 107 10.92 13.76 1.15
N ILE A 108 10.65 12.76 0.31
CA ILE A 108 9.39 12.63 -0.42
C ILE A 108 8.31 12.04 0.49
N THR A 109 7.39 12.89 0.95
CA THR A 109 6.33 12.55 1.91
C THR A 109 4.92 12.81 1.35
N SER A 110 4.72 12.81 0.04
CA SER A 110 3.38 12.90 -0.52
C SER A 110 3.34 12.34 -1.93
N GLU A 111 2.16 11.88 -2.35
CA GLU A 111 1.88 11.44 -3.72
C GLU A 111 2.22 12.54 -4.74
N SER A 112 1.88 13.80 -4.44
CA SER A 112 2.19 14.96 -5.27
C SER A 112 3.68 15.24 -5.39
N THR A 113 4.43 15.13 -4.28
CA THR A 113 5.89 15.32 -4.28
C THR A 113 6.57 14.19 -5.04
N ALA A 114 6.09 12.95 -4.91
CA ALA A 114 6.59 11.81 -5.67
C ALA A 114 6.39 12.01 -7.19
N LEU A 115 5.19 12.45 -7.62
CA LEU A 115 4.94 12.77 -9.02
C LEU A 115 5.84 13.90 -9.54
N ASN A 116 6.00 14.98 -8.78
CA ASN A 116 6.88 16.08 -9.15
C ASN A 116 8.34 15.61 -9.29
N CYS A 117 8.83 14.78 -8.35
CA CYS A 117 10.16 14.20 -8.43
C CYS A 117 10.33 13.33 -9.68
N ALA A 118 9.35 12.46 -9.96
CA ALA A 118 9.37 11.60 -11.14
C ALA A 118 9.34 12.41 -12.45
N TYR A 119 8.64 13.54 -12.47
CA TYR A 119 8.63 14.44 -13.61
C TYR A 119 9.99 15.11 -13.83
N VAL A 120 10.50 15.83 -12.82
CA VAL A 120 11.73 16.64 -13.00
C VAL A 120 12.97 15.79 -13.20
N SER A 121 13.02 14.58 -12.65
CA SER A 121 14.14 13.64 -12.84
C SER A 121 14.13 12.95 -14.21
N GLY A 122 13.07 13.10 -15.01
CA GLY A 122 12.94 12.42 -16.30
C GLY A 122 12.45 10.97 -16.20
N ILE A 123 12.11 10.47 -15.00
CA ILE A 123 11.50 9.14 -14.83
C ILE A 123 10.20 9.04 -15.65
N LEU A 124 9.35 10.08 -15.62
CA LEU A 124 8.12 10.09 -16.42
C LEU A 124 8.41 10.10 -17.93
N ALA A 125 9.45 10.79 -18.38
CA ALA A 125 9.86 10.77 -19.79
C ALA A 125 10.29 9.37 -20.23
N ASP A 126 11.15 8.70 -19.45
CA ASP A 126 11.58 7.32 -19.73
C ASP A 126 10.41 6.33 -19.66
N PHE A 127 9.52 6.49 -18.67
CA PHE A 127 8.41 5.56 -18.50
C PHE A 127 7.32 5.75 -19.55
N ILE A 128 6.92 6.98 -19.87
CA ILE A 128 5.82 7.24 -20.81
C ILE A 128 6.24 6.93 -22.25
N GLU A 129 7.53 7.10 -22.58
CA GLU A 129 8.08 6.87 -23.92
C GLU A 129 7.39 7.77 -24.97
N ASP A 130 7.36 9.08 -24.68
CA ASP A 130 6.81 10.14 -25.53
C ASP A 130 7.68 11.40 -25.41
N GLU A 131 7.57 12.30 -26.38
CA GLU A 131 8.32 13.55 -26.44
C GLU A 131 7.53 14.73 -25.85
N GLU A 132 8.24 15.78 -25.45
CA GLU A 132 7.66 17.06 -24.98
C GLU A 132 6.60 16.90 -23.89
N ILE A 133 6.83 15.99 -22.94
CA ILE A 133 5.86 15.69 -21.88
C ILE A 133 5.69 16.90 -20.94
N LEU A 134 4.47 17.43 -20.88
CA LEU A 134 4.10 18.56 -20.04
C LEU A 134 2.96 18.19 -19.07
N PRO A 135 2.96 18.66 -17.82
CA PRO A 135 1.83 18.50 -16.92
C PRO A 135 0.65 19.37 -17.37
N THR A 136 -0.55 18.82 -17.45
CA THR A 136 -1.73 19.52 -18.00
C THR A 136 -2.96 19.49 -17.11
N VAL A 137 -3.29 18.33 -16.54
CA VAL A 137 -4.56 18.11 -15.81
C VAL A 137 -4.28 17.51 -14.44
N SER A 138 -4.91 18.03 -13.40
CA SER A 138 -4.93 17.39 -12.07
C SER A 138 -6.14 17.84 -11.26
N GLY A 139 -6.44 17.11 -10.19
CA GLY A 139 -7.51 17.42 -9.25
C GLY A 139 -8.86 16.82 -9.61
N ARG A 140 -9.90 17.36 -8.96
CA ARG A 140 -11.26 16.79 -9.00
C ARG A 140 -12.09 17.33 -10.15
N MET A 141 -12.80 16.45 -10.85
CA MET A 141 -13.71 16.83 -11.95
C MET A 141 -14.91 15.89 -12.09
N SER A 142 -15.79 16.20 -13.03
CA SER A 142 -16.97 15.40 -13.36
C SER A 142 -16.62 14.31 -14.38
N SER A 143 -17.13 13.09 -14.18
CA SER A 143 -16.97 11.97 -15.11
C SER A 143 -17.75 12.12 -16.42
N GLU A 144 -18.61 13.14 -16.52
CA GLU A 144 -19.67 13.24 -17.54
C GLU A 144 -20.52 11.96 -17.59
N ALA A 145 -21.05 11.60 -18.75
CA ALA A 145 -21.93 10.45 -18.92
C ALA A 145 -21.23 9.36 -19.74
N PHE A 146 -21.18 8.15 -19.19
CA PHE A 146 -20.79 6.95 -19.93
C PHE A 146 -21.43 5.71 -19.32
N ASN A 147 -21.41 4.60 -20.05
CA ASN A 147 -21.84 3.30 -19.55
C ASN A 147 -20.81 2.23 -19.90
N PHE A 148 -20.87 1.11 -19.17
CA PHE A 148 -19.98 -0.03 -19.35
C PHE A 148 -20.61 -1.32 -18.84
N LEU A 149 -20.06 -2.44 -19.29
CA LEU A 149 -20.29 -3.77 -18.73
C LEU A 149 -19.21 -4.08 -17.70
N ILE A 150 -19.61 -4.71 -16.60
CA ILE A 150 -18.72 -5.21 -15.56
C ILE A 150 -19.13 -6.63 -15.19
N LYS A 151 -18.15 -7.51 -15.07
CA LYS A 151 -18.34 -8.89 -14.64
C LYS A 151 -18.82 -8.91 -13.20
N THR A 152 -19.65 -9.91 -12.90
CA THR A 152 -20.05 -10.21 -11.52
C THR A 152 -19.71 -11.64 -11.16
N HIS A 153 -19.48 -11.88 -9.87
CA HIS A 153 -19.25 -13.23 -9.35
C HIS A 153 -20.47 -14.16 -9.47
N SER A 154 -21.64 -13.64 -9.88
CA SER A 154 -22.81 -14.46 -10.24
C SER A 154 -22.72 -15.04 -11.65
N GLY A 155 -21.73 -14.63 -12.45
CA GLY A 155 -21.50 -15.08 -13.83
C GLY A 155 -22.24 -14.29 -14.91
N SER A 156 -22.96 -13.23 -14.53
CA SER A 156 -23.64 -12.33 -15.47
C SER A 156 -23.00 -10.95 -15.46
N ASP A 157 -22.78 -10.38 -16.64
CA ASP A 157 -22.29 -9.01 -16.77
C ASP A 157 -23.43 -8.02 -16.51
N VAL A 158 -23.13 -6.97 -15.76
CA VAL A 158 -24.08 -5.91 -15.42
C VAL A 158 -23.72 -4.65 -16.17
N ARG A 159 -24.71 -3.98 -16.78
CA ARG A 159 -24.53 -2.66 -17.36
C ARG A 159 -24.65 -1.58 -16.27
N VAL A 160 -23.61 -0.77 -16.12
CA VAL A 160 -23.55 0.35 -15.19
C VAL A 160 -23.60 1.66 -15.98
N ASN A 161 -24.48 2.56 -15.57
CA ASN A 161 -24.58 3.92 -16.12
C ASN A 161 -24.00 4.91 -15.12
N VAL A 162 -23.02 5.69 -15.55
CA VAL A 162 -22.37 6.71 -14.73
C VAL A 162 -22.72 8.08 -15.28
N ILE A 163 -23.16 8.98 -14.41
CA ILE A 163 -23.54 10.36 -14.77
C ILE A 163 -22.96 11.31 -13.73
N ASN A 164 -22.01 12.14 -14.17
CA ASN A 164 -21.38 13.19 -13.37
C ASN A 164 -20.81 12.70 -12.03
N SER A 165 -20.32 11.45 -11.98
CA SER A 165 -19.59 10.94 -10.83
C SER A 165 -18.33 11.77 -10.60
N GLN A 166 -17.90 11.92 -9.34
CA GLN A 166 -16.68 12.65 -9.05
C GLN A 166 -15.48 11.75 -9.37
N ILE A 167 -14.55 12.28 -10.17
CA ILE A 167 -13.25 11.66 -10.43
C ILE A 167 -12.15 12.58 -9.86
N GLU A 168 -11.01 11.99 -9.53
CA GLU A 168 -9.80 12.69 -9.08
C GLU A 168 -8.64 12.14 -9.92
N ILE A 169 -7.76 13.02 -10.38
CA ILE A 169 -6.58 12.68 -11.19
C ILE A 169 -5.39 13.32 -10.48
N ASP A 170 -4.42 12.50 -10.06
CA ASP A 170 -3.26 13.01 -9.32
C ASP A 170 -2.28 13.74 -10.24
N GLY A 171 -2.11 13.24 -11.47
CA GLY A 171 -1.35 13.93 -12.51
C GLY A 171 -1.70 13.48 -13.92
N GLY A 172 -1.94 14.44 -14.81
CA GLY A 172 -2.11 14.26 -16.24
C GLY A 172 -0.92 14.86 -16.97
N TYR A 173 -0.27 14.05 -17.80
CA TYR A 173 0.94 14.41 -18.53
C TYR A 173 0.73 14.18 -20.02
N GLU A 174 0.89 15.24 -20.80
CA GLU A 174 0.60 15.24 -22.22
C GLU A 174 1.89 15.41 -23.02
N GLY A 175 2.19 14.43 -23.88
CA GLY A 175 3.28 14.50 -24.85
C GLY A 175 2.74 14.73 -26.27
N VAL A 176 3.57 14.48 -27.28
CA VAL A 176 3.19 14.67 -28.69
C VAL A 176 2.10 13.67 -29.10
N GLU A 177 2.25 12.39 -28.74
CA GLU A 177 1.38 11.30 -29.21
C GLU A 177 0.38 10.82 -28.14
N THR A 178 0.71 11.01 -26.86
CA THR A 178 0.01 10.38 -25.74
C THR A 178 -0.44 11.38 -24.69
N PHE A 179 -1.51 11.00 -23.99
CA PHE A 179 -1.97 11.68 -22.79
C PHE A 179 -2.05 10.69 -21.64
N SER A 180 -1.09 10.76 -20.74
CA SER A 180 -0.95 9.85 -19.60
C SER A 180 -1.70 10.37 -18.39
N LEU A 181 -2.53 9.53 -17.78
CA LEU A 181 -3.31 9.84 -16.57
C LEU A 181 -2.81 8.96 -15.44
N ILE A 182 -2.31 9.58 -14.37
CA ILE A 182 -1.64 8.88 -13.28
C ILE A 182 -2.48 8.94 -12.01
N GLU A 183 -2.75 7.77 -11.43
CA GLU A 183 -3.12 7.60 -10.02
C GLU A 183 -1.84 7.30 -9.23
N ALA A 184 -1.55 8.08 -8.19
CA ALA A 184 -0.39 7.91 -7.34
C ALA A 184 -0.78 7.39 -5.95
N LYS A 185 0.08 6.57 -5.35
CA LYS A 185 -0.06 6.07 -3.99
C LYS A 185 1.29 6.09 -3.27
N ASN A 186 1.28 6.53 -2.01
CA ASN A 186 2.42 6.47 -1.09
C ASN A 186 2.33 5.28 -0.11
N SER A 187 1.36 4.38 -0.30
CA SER A 187 1.14 3.22 0.55
C SER A 187 1.21 1.93 -0.23
N LEU A 188 1.71 0.88 0.43
CA LEU A 188 1.83 -0.45 -0.15
C LEU A 188 0.52 -1.22 -0.01
N SER A 189 0.08 -1.80 -1.13
CA SER A 189 -1.17 -2.55 -1.22
C SER A 189 -1.05 -3.77 -2.13
N ASP A 190 -1.90 -4.76 -1.89
CA ASP A 190 -1.94 -6.01 -2.67
C ASP A 190 -2.81 -5.85 -3.94
N ASP A 191 -3.82 -4.98 -3.87
CA ASP A 191 -4.76 -4.68 -4.95
C ASP A 191 -5.04 -3.19 -5.07
N PHE A 192 -5.84 -2.80 -6.07
CA PHE A 192 -6.41 -1.47 -6.21
C PHE A 192 -7.79 -1.51 -6.87
N LEU A 193 -8.56 -0.45 -6.69
CA LEU A 193 -9.86 -0.31 -7.31
C LEU A 193 -9.71 0.19 -8.77
N ILE A 194 -10.07 -0.66 -9.73
CA ILE A 194 -9.91 -0.40 -11.18
C ILE A 194 -10.50 0.96 -11.60
N ARG A 195 -11.56 1.41 -10.92
CA ARG A 195 -12.23 2.72 -11.12
C ARG A 195 -11.26 3.90 -11.13
N GLN A 196 -10.24 3.87 -10.27
CA GLN A 196 -9.25 4.95 -10.14
C GLN A 196 -8.55 5.23 -11.48
N LEU A 197 -8.35 4.19 -12.30
CA LEU A 197 -7.85 4.32 -13.67
C LEU A 197 -8.99 4.45 -14.70
N TYR A 198 -10.06 3.67 -14.54
CA TYR A 198 -11.10 3.54 -15.56
C TYR A 198 -11.92 4.80 -15.77
N TYR A 199 -12.34 5.49 -14.70
CA TYR A 199 -13.21 6.65 -14.83
C TYR A 199 -12.51 7.84 -15.48
N PRO A 200 -11.27 8.20 -15.07
CA PRO A 200 -10.46 9.18 -15.80
C PRO A 200 -10.23 8.80 -17.27
N TYR A 201 -9.91 7.53 -17.54
CA TYR A 201 -9.72 7.03 -18.91
C TYR A 201 -10.97 7.22 -19.78
N ARG A 202 -12.16 6.83 -19.27
CA ARG A 202 -13.43 6.96 -20.00
C ARG A 202 -13.80 8.40 -20.31
N LEU A 203 -13.48 9.33 -19.40
CA LEU A 203 -13.69 10.76 -19.62
C LEU A 203 -12.79 11.27 -20.76
N TRP A 204 -11.48 11.04 -20.64
CA TRP A 204 -10.50 11.70 -21.50
C TRP A 204 -10.35 11.06 -22.87
N ARG A 205 -10.57 9.73 -23.01
CA ARG A 205 -10.57 9.03 -24.30
C ARG A 205 -11.45 9.71 -25.35
N ASN A 206 -12.54 10.34 -24.94
CA ASN A 206 -13.50 10.98 -25.84
C ASN A 206 -13.25 12.50 -26.01
N LYS A 207 -12.27 13.06 -25.31
CA LYS A 207 -11.99 14.52 -25.28
C LYS A 207 -10.70 14.90 -25.98
N VAL A 208 -9.79 13.96 -26.19
CA VAL A 208 -8.52 14.18 -26.87
C VAL A 208 -8.36 13.20 -28.03
N SER A 209 -7.62 13.61 -29.06
CA SER A 209 -7.24 12.75 -30.19
C SER A 209 -6.05 11.83 -29.88
N LYS A 210 -5.28 12.15 -28.84
CA LYS A 210 -4.08 11.42 -28.40
C LYS A 210 -4.43 10.08 -27.74
N LYS A 211 -3.49 9.13 -27.77
CA LYS A 211 -3.68 7.86 -27.04
C LYS A 211 -3.67 8.13 -25.53
N VAL A 212 -4.79 7.86 -24.85
CA VAL A 212 -4.87 7.99 -23.39
C VAL A 212 -4.23 6.76 -22.72
N LYS A 213 -3.22 6.99 -21.87
CA LYS A 213 -2.49 5.95 -21.13
C LYS A 213 -2.84 6.01 -19.62
N PRO A 214 -3.63 5.06 -19.10
CA PRO A 214 -3.83 4.92 -17.65
C PRO A 214 -2.56 4.39 -16.98
N LEU A 215 -2.01 5.16 -16.05
CA LEU A 215 -0.82 4.82 -15.29
C LEU A 215 -1.11 4.76 -13.79
N PHE A 216 -0.40 3.89 -13.09
CA PHE A 216 -0.41 3.83 -11.63
C PHE A 216 1.03 4.00 -11.12
N LEU A 217 1.22 4.87 -10.12
CA LEU A 217 2.49 5.07 -9.43
C LEU A 217 2.36 4.63 -7.98
N VAL A 218 3.21 3.70 -7.54
CA VAL A 218 3.43 3.43 -6.12
C VAL A 218 4.82 3.94 -5.73
N TYR A 219 4.88 4.86 -4.78
CA TYR A 219 6.12 5.34 -4.19
C TYR A 219 6.23 4.87 -2.73
N SER A 220 7.27 4.09 -2.42
CA SER A 220 7.61 3.74 -1.04
C SER A 220 9.09 3.36 -0.93
N ASN A 221 9.70 3.71 0.21
CA ASN A 221 11.09 3.49 0.56
C ASN A 221 12.07 3.97 -0.53
N GLY A 222 11.83 5.13 -1.13
CA GLY A 222 12.72 5.70 -2.17
C GLY A 222 12.63 5.03 -3.55
N ILE A 223 11.63 4.16 -3.76
CA ILE A 223 11.43 3.44 -5.02
C ILE A 223 10.12 3.90 -5.67
N PHE A 224 10.20 4.34 -6.92
CA PHE A 224 9.05 4.63 -7.78
C PHE A 224 8.72 3.39 -8.60
N THR A 225 7.54 2.81 -8.40
CA THR A 225 7.07 1.67 -9.20
C THR A 225 5.92 2.14 -10.07
N PHE A 226 6.16 2.17 -11.38
CA PHE A 226 5.18 2.57 -12.36
C PHE A 226 4.58 1.36 -13.07
N TYR A 227 3.27 1.42 -13.28
CA TYR A 227 2.48 0.45 -14.03
C TYR A 227 1.73 1.19 -15.15
N GLU A 228 1.87 0.76 -16.39
CA GLU A 228 1.02 1.19 -17.50
C GLU A 228 0.01 0.09 -17.77
N TYR A 229 -1.26 0.47 -17.78
CA TYR A 229 -2.35 -0.45 -18.08
C TYR A 229 -3.08 -0.05 -19.36
N GLU A 230 -3.75 -1.01 -19.97
CA GLU A 230 -4.63 -0.78 -21.13
C GLU A 230 -5.98 -1.47 -20.91
N PHE A 231 -7.06 -0.74 -21.19
CA PHE A 231 -8.40 -1.29 -21.33
C PHE A 231 -8.59 -1.74 -22.78
N GLN A 232 -8.44 -3.04 -23.04
CA GLN A 232 -8.50 -3.61 -24.38
C GLN A 232 -9.87 -3.41 -25.05
N GLU A 233 -10.93 -3.39 -24.23
CA GLU A 233 -12.30 -3.11 -24.64
C GLU A 233 -12.84 -1.95 -23.80
N PRO A 234 -12.91 -0.71 -24.32
CA PRO A 234 -13.21 0.48 -23.52
C PRO A 234 -14.53 0.43 -22.76
N GLU A 235 -15.53 -0.29 -23.27
CA GLU A 235 -16.84 -0.45 -22.63
C GLU A 235 -16.93 -1.65 -21.67
N ASN A 236 -15.84 -2.38 -21.49
CA ASN A 236 -15.72 -3.52 -20.59
C ASN A 236 -14.75 -3.18 -19.45
N TYR A 237 -15.29 -3.01 -18.25
CA TYR A 237 -14.54 -2.63 -17.04
C TYR A 237 -13.42 -3.61 -16.70
N ASN A 238 -13.62 -4.91 -16.98
CA ASN A 238 -12.70 -5.98 -16.65
C ASN A 238 -11.68 -6.28 -17.75
N SER A 239 -11.62 -5.46 -18.81
CA SER A 239 -10.63 -5.59 -19.90
C SER A 239 -9.26 -4.99 -19.57
N LEU A 240 -9.02 -4.63 -18.30
CA LEU A 240 -7.79 -4.01 -17.84
C LEU A 240 -6.63 -5.02 -17.82
N THR A 241 -5.59 -4.72 -18.58
CA THR A 241 -4.37 -5.54 -18.69
C THR A 241 -3.13 -4.70 -18.42
N LEU A 242 -2.13 -5.28 -17.74
CA LEU A 242 -0.83 -4.62 -17.54
C LEU A 242 -0.06 -4.68 -18.87
N VAL A 243 0.41 -3.52 -19.32
CA VAL A 243 1.22 -3.38 -20.54
C VAL A 243 2.70 -3.42 -20.19
N LYS A 244 3.10 -2.61 -19.20
CA LYS A 244 4.49 -2.55 -18.74
C LYS A 244 4.60 -2.10 -17.30
N GLN A 245 5.69 -2.48 -16.68
CA GLN A 245 6.06 -2.07 -15.33
C GLN A 245 7.56 -1.75 -15.31
N LYS A 246 7.95 -0.68 -14.62
CA LYS A 246 9.35 -0.34 -14.36
C LYS A 246 9.50 0.21 -12.94
N ARG A 247 10.70 0.03 -12.38
CA ARG A 247 11.06 0.52 -11.05
C ARG A 247 12.22 1.49 -11.17
N TYR A 248 12.14 2.61 -10.46
CA TYR A 248 13.16 3.64 -10.48
C TYR A 248 13.59 4.05 -9.07
N SER A 249 14.80 4.56 -8.94
CA SER A 249 15.23 5.30 -7.77
C SER A 249 16.12 6.46 -8.18
N ILE A 250 16.00 7.55 -7.42
CA ILE A 250 16.87 8.73 -7.53
C ILE A 250 18.03 8.69 -6.53
N GLU A 251 18.10 7.64 -5.71
CA GLU A 251 19.12 7.43 -4.70
C GLU A 251 19.99 6.20 -5.04
N GLU A 252 21.16 6.12 -4.40
CA GLU A 252 21.99 4.91 -4.44
C GLU A 252 21.32 3.80 -3.61
N THR A 253 20.99 2.70 -4.27
CA THR A 253 20.22 1.58 -3.71
C THR A 253 21.03 0.31 -3.47
N GLU A 254 22.28 0.25 -3.94
CA GLU A 254 23.13 -0.93 -3.79
C GLU A 254 23.68 -1.06 -2.38
N ILE A 255 23.40 -2.21 -1.77
CA ILE A 255 23.89 -2.63 -0.46
C ILE A 255 24.54 -3.98 -0.67
N SER A 256 25.82 -4.13 -0.32
CA SER A 256 26.51 -5.41 -0.41
C SER A 256 26.36 -6.22 0.88
N LEU A 257 26.71 -7.50 0.84
CA LEU A 257 26.74 -8.32 2.05
C LEU A 257 27.80 -7.80 3.04
N GLU A 258 28.92 -7.27 2.55
CA GLU A 258 29.96 -6.65 3.38
C GLU A 258 29.40 -5.47 4.18
N ASP A 259 28.58 -4.61 3.57
CA ASP A 259 27.92 -3.50 4.29
C ASP A 259 27.10 -4.03 5.49
N ILE A 260 26.38 -5.14 5.31
CA ILE A 260 25.59 -5.79 6.37
C ILE A 260 26.49 -6.41 7.45
N LEU A 261 27.57 -7.09 7.06
CA LEU A 261 28.51 -7.70 7.99
C LEU A 261 29.24 -6.66 8.84
N GLU A 262 29.59 -5.51 8.27
CA GLU A 262 30.13 -4.37 9.03
C GLU A 262 29.17 -3.88 10.11
N VAL A 263 27.87 -3.82 9.81
CA VAL A 263 26.82 -3.50 10.80
C VAL A 263 26.79 -4.57 11.89
N VAL A 264 26.78 -5.86 11.54
CA VAL A 264 26.79 -6.97 12.52
C VAL A 264 27.97 -6.91 13.48
N ASN A 265 29.16 -6.56 12.98
CA ASN A 265 30.38 -6.53 13.78
C ASN A 265 30.42 -5.39 14.81
N ARG A 266 29.68 -4.29 14.57
CA ARG A 266 29.65 -3.12 15.47
C ARG A 266 28.45 -3.08 16.41
N ILE A 267 27.41 -3.86 16.14
CA ILE A 267 26.17 -3.86 16.93
C ILE A 267 26.43 -4.30 18.37
N ARG A 268 25.77 -3.62 19.30
CA ARG A 268 25.61 -4.07 20.69
C ARG A 268 24.23 -4.65 20.89
N ILE A 269 24.15 -5.82 21.52
CA ILE A 269 22.87 -6.44 21.86
C ILE A 269 22.16 -5.60 22.92
N VAL A 270 20.90 -5.24 22.65
CA VAL A 270 20.05 -4.51 23.59
C VAL A 270 19.16 -5.46 24.37
N ASN A 271 18.66 -5.00 25.52
CA ASN A 271 17.63 -5.72 26.25
C ASN A 271 16.30 -5.64 25.48
N GLU A 272 15.53 -6.73 25.51
CA GLU A 272 14.20 -6.76 24.93
C GLU A 272 13.26 -5.75 25.63
N PRO A 273 12.53 -4.91 24.89
CA PRO A 273 11.65 -3.91 25.47
C PRO A 273 10.38 -4.56 26.05
N GLU A 274 9.71 -3.87 26.98
CA GLU A 274 8.39 -4.25 27.50
C GLU A 274 7.25 -3.92 26.52
N VAL A 275 7.47 -4.21 25.24
CA VAL A 275 6.49 -4.07 24.14
C VAL A 275 6.19 -5.48 23.63
N PRO A 276 4.93 -5.80 23.25
CA PRO A 276 4.63 -7.10 22.68
C PRO A 276 5.58 -7.44 21.53
N PHE A 277 6.27 -8.60 21.61
CA PHE A 277 7.17 -9.00 20.53
C PHE A 277 6.43 -9.03 19.18
N PRO A 278 7.08 -8.57 18.09
CA PRO A 278 6.45 -8.37 16.79
C PRO A 278 5.73 -9.60 16.25
N GLN A 279 4.64 -9.35 15.52
CA GLN A 279 3.89 -10.36 14.74
C GLN A 279 3.50 -9.75 13.38
N ALA A 280 4.50 -9.19 12.72
CA ALA A 280 4.39 -8.30 11.58
C ALA A 280 5.42 -8.74 10.52
N ASP A 281 5.05 -9.72 9.70
CA ASP A 281 6.02 -10.45 8.86
C ASP A 281 6.66 -9.59 7.77
N SER A 282 5.95 -8.59 7.23
CA SER A 282 6.46 -7.72 6.17
C SER A 282 7.18 -6.50 6.73
N PHE A 283 8.51 -6.51 6.77
CA PHE A 283 9.26 -5.35 7.23
C PHE A 283 9.01 -4.09 6.37
N ARG A 284 8.76 -4.27 5.07
CA ARG A 284 8.38 -3.20 4.13
C ARG A 284 7.16 -2.40 4.61
N ARG A 285 6.18 -3.06 5.23
CA ARG A 285 4.99 -2.40 5.80
C ARG A 285 5.27 -1.64 7.09
N ILE A 286 6.32 -1.99 7.84
CA ILE A 286 6.77 -1.20 9.00
C ILE A 286 7.43 0.09 8.51
N ILE A 287 8.27 0.00 7.48
CA ILE A 287 8.87 1.18 6.83
C ILE A 287 7.77 2.10 6.31
N ASN A 288 6.83 1.56 5.52
CA ASN A 288 5.74 2.36 4.97
C ASN A 288 4.88 3.00 6.06
N LEU A 289 4.57 2.29 7.16
CA LEU A 289 3.88 2.90 8.30
C LEU A 289 4.66 4.09 8.90
N CYS A 290 5.99 4.00 8.97
CA CYS A 290 6.81 5.12 9.43
C CYS A 290 6.75 6.30 8.44
N GLU A 291 6.78 6.05 7.13
CA GLU A 291 6.61 7.08 6.08
C GLU A 291 5.28 7.83 6.25
N LEU A 292 4.19 7.09 6.47
CA LEU A 292 2.86 7.67 6.70
C LEU A 292 2.79 8.50 7.98
N LEU A 293 3.46 8.05 9.06
CA LEU A 293 3.54 8.79 10.32
C LEU A 293 4.47 10.01 10.26
N ASN A 294 5.30 10.13 9.23
CA ASN A 294 6.13 11.30 8.96
C ASN A 294 5.29 12.47 8.41
N GLU A 295 4.24 12.15 7.65
CA GLU A 295 3.31 13.13 7.10
C GLU A 295 2.44 13.75 8.19
N THR A 296 1.88 12.90 9.05
CA THR A 296 1.03 13.32 10.16
C THR A 296 0.94 12.22 11.21
N GLU A 297 0.62 12.61 12.43
CA GLU A 297 0.18 11.66 13.45
C GLU A 297 -1.17 11.05 13.05
N LEU A 298 -1.34 9.77 13.36
CA LEU A 298 -2.51 9.01 12.93
C LEU A 298 -3.15 8.26 14.08
N THR A 299 -4.47 8.24 14.10
CA THR A 299 -5.25 7.35 14.95
C THR A 299 -5.22 5.93 14.41
N ARG A 300 -5.50 4.95 15.27
CA ARG A 300 -5.67 3.54 14.85
C ARG A 300 -6.73 3.39 13.74
N ASP A 301 -7.82 4.15 13.84
CA ASP A 301 -8.92 4.06 12.89
C ASP A 301 -8.52 4.66 11.53
N GLU A 302 -7.73 5.73 11.50
CA GLU A 302 -7.17 6.29 10.27
C GLU A 302 -6.17 5.33 9.61
N ILE A 303 -5.28 4.70 10.39
CA ILE A 303 -4.33 3.71 9.84
C ILE A 303 -5.09 2.57 9.14
N THR A 304 -6.18 2.12 9.77
CA THR A 304 -6.98 0.99 9.28
C THR A 304 -7.89 1.36 8.09
N ALA A 305 -8.39 2.60 8.05
CA ALA A 305 -9.37 3.03 7.05
C ALA A 305 -8.72 3.63 5.80
N ASN A 306 -7.58 4.31 5.94
CA ASN A 306 -6.96 5.05 4.84
C ASN A 306 -5.83 4.30 4.16
N TYR A 307 -5.29 3.29 4.83
CA TYR A 307 -4.18 2.52 4.32
C TYR A 307 -4.56 1.07 4.29
N ASP A 308 -3.86 0.32 3.47
CA ASP A 308 -4.11 -1.07 3.26
C ASP A 308 -3.61 -1.87 4.49
N PHE A 309 -4.27 -1.71 5.64
CA PHE A 309 -4.08 -2.47 6.88
C PHE A 309 -5.44 -2.96 7.41
N ASP A 310 -5.56 -4.27 7.66
CA ASP A 310 -6.69 -4.81 8.45
C ASP A 310 -6.56 -4.38 9.93
N PRO A 311 -7.66 -4.18 10.70
CA PRO A 311 -7.60 -3.77 12.11
C PRO A 311 -6.64 -4.58 13.00
N ARG A 312 -6.47 -5.89 12.76
CA ARG A 312 -5.50 -6.72 13.48
C ARG A 312 -4.08 -6.38 13.07
N GLN A 313 -3.85 -6.22 11.77
CA GLN A 313 -2.54 -5.83 11.23
C GLN A 313 -2.10 -4.47 11.76
N THR A 314 -3.01 -3.49 11.86
CA THR A 314 -2.70 -2.16 12.42
C THR A 314 -2.02 -2.25 13.78
N ASN A 315 -2.53 -3.08 14.71
CA ASN A 315 -1.89 -3.24 16.02
C ASN A 315 -0.53 -3.95 15.90
N TYR A 316 -0.43 -4.99 15.08
CA TYR A 316 0.83 -5.72 14.90
C TYR A 316 1.95 -4.84 14.33
N TYR A 317 1.65 -4.04 13.31
CA TYR A 317 2.64 -3.17 12.66
C TYR A 317 3.00 -1.96 13.53
N THR A 318 2.04 -1.36 14.22
CA THR A 318 2.33 -0.27 15.18
C THR A 318 3.14 -0.76 16.37
N ASP A 319 2.83 -1.93 16.94
CA ASP A 319 3.63 -2.51 18.03
C ASP A 319 5.01 -2.96 17.55
N ALA A 320 5.17 -3.39 16.29
CA ALA A 320 6.48 -3.68 15.70
C ALA A 320 7.36 -2.42 15.55
N GLY A 321 6.80 -1.30 15.09
CA GLY A 321 7.54 -0.04 15.06
C GLY A 321 7.88 0.48 16.46
N ARG A 322 7.01 0.24 17.46
CA ARG A 322 7.31 0.53 18.87
C ARG A 322 8.42 -0.36 19.42
N TYR A 323 8.43 -1.63 19.05
CA TYR A 323 9.46 -2.60 19.45
C TYR A 323 10.86 -2.15 19.00
N LEU A 324 10.97 -1.57 17.80
CA LEU A 324 12.21 -0.98 17.27
C LEU A 324 12.50 0.43 17.78
N GLY A 325 11.66 1.00 18.65
CA GLY A 325 11.82 2.35 19.16
C GLY A 325 11.54 3.46 18.13
N LEU A 326 10.86 3.17 17.03
CA LEU A 326 10.56 4.12 15.95
C LEU A 326 9.22 4.83 16.12
N ILE A 327 8.26 4.20 16.80
CA ILE A 327 6.89 4.69 16.95
C ILE A 327 6.57 4.92 18.43
N ASN A 328 5.90 6.03 18.70
CA ASN A 328 5.25 6.36 19.97
C ASN A 328 3.75 6.04 19.92
N LYS A 329 3.20 5.66 21.08
CA LYS A 329 1.77 5.43 21.27
C LYS A 329 1.30 6.22 22.48
N ARG A 330 0.35 7.13 22.27
CA ARG A 330 -0.28 7.89 23.36
C ARG A 330 -1.79 7.78 23.32
N LYS A 331 -2.43 8.11 24.44
CA LYS A 331 -3.88 8.17 24.55
C LYS A 331 -4.28 9.62 24.75
N GLU A 332 -5.12 10.13 23.85
CA GLU A 332 -5.57 11.52 23.84
C GLU A 332 -7.07 11.55 23.52
N GLY A 333 -7.87 12.22 24.34
CA GLY A 333 -9.33 12.28 24.16
C GLY A 333 -10.03 10.90 24.14
N GLY A 334 -9.44 9.88 24.76
CA GLY A 334 -9.95 8.50 24.72
C GLY A 334 -9.55 7.69 23.48
N GLN A 335 -8.87 8.30 22.51
CA GLN A 335 -8.38 7.66 21.29
C GLN A 335 -6.89 7.32 21.39
N ILE A 336 -6.47 6.31 20.63
CA ILE A 336 -5.06 5.93 20.50
C ILE A 336 -4.49 6.67 19.30
N ILE A 337 -3.41 7.44 19.54
CA ILE A 337 -2.67 8.18 18.52
C ILE A 337 -1.25 7.62 18.43
N PHE A 338 -0.80 7.41 17.20
CA PHE A 338 0.55 7.00 16.86
C PHE A 338 1.32 8.17 16.22
N SER A 339 2.60 8.26 16.55
CA SER A 339 3.53 9.30 16.09
C SER A 339 4.93 8.70 15.99
N LEU A 340 5.83 9.32 15.23
CA LEU A 340 7.23 8.91 15.23
C LEU A 340 7.93 9.31 16.55
N THR A 341 8.93 8.53 16.95
CA THR A 341 9.92 8.96 17.95
C THR A 341 10.96 9.87 17.30
N ASP A 342 11.83 10.50 18.11
CA ASP A 342 12.99 11.22 17.58
C ASP A 342 13.90 10.30 16.75
N GLU A 343 13.98 9.01 17.10
CA GLU A 343 14.73 8.03 16.31
C GLU A 343 14.04 7.74 14.99
N GLY A 344 12.71 7.60 14.98
CA GLY A 344 11.92 7.45 13.76
C GLY A 344 12.06 8.66 12.82
N LEU A 345 12.03 9.88 13.36
CA LEU A 345 12.25 11.11 12.58
C LEU A 345 13.67 11.20 12.02
N ARG A 346 14.69 10.87 12.83
CA ARG A 346 16.08 10.82 12.35
C ARG A 346 16.27 9.79 11.25
N LEU A 347 15.67 8.61 11.41
CA LEU A 347 15.76 7.52 10.44
C LEU A 347 15.26 7.96 9.05
N LEU A 348 14.12 8.64 8.97
CA LEU A 348 13.52 9.02 7.69
C LEU A 348 14.24 10.16 6.98
N ARG A 349 15.08 10.93 7.69
CA ARG A 349 15.97 11.95 7.10
C ARG A 349 17.24 11.38 6.49
N LEU A 350 17.50 10.08 6.68
CA LEU A 350 18.64 9.42 6.06
C LEU A 350 18.31 9.06 4.61
N LYS A 351 19.30 9.21 3.73
CA LYS A 351 19.28 8.69 2.35
C LYS A 351 19.05 7.17 2.35
N TYR A 352 18.60 6.61 1.23
CA TYR A 352 18.27 5.19 1.08
C TYR A 352 19.25 4.24 1.79
N LYS A 353 20.52 4.19 1.37
CA LYS A 353 21.50 3.21 1.89
C LYS A 353 21.76 3.36 3.39
N PRO A 354 22.14 4.55 3.93
CA PRO A 354 22.27 4.75 5.37
C PRO A 354 21.00 4.41 6.15
N ARG A 355 19.81 4.73 5.61
CA ARG A 355 18.51 4.39 6.22
C ARG A 355 18.32 2.87 6.32
N GLN A 356 18.57 2.13 5.23
CA GLN A 356 18.45 0.67 5.25
C GLN A 356 19.43 0.06 6.26
N LEU A 357 20.70 0.50 6.27
CA LEU A 357 21.70 -0.02 7.22
C LEU A 357 21.35 0.32 8.68
N ARG A 358 20.72 1.48 8.93
CA ARG A 358 20.22 1.81 10.27
C ARG A 358 19.05 0.92 10.68
N LEU A 359 18.14 0.60 9.77
CA LEU A 359 17.06 -0.37 10.00
C LEU A 359 17.61 -1.77 10.31
N VAL A 360 18.62 -2.24 9.55
CA VAL A 360 19.34 -3.49 9.82
C VAL A 360 19.95 -3.46 11.22
N GLU A 361 20.58 -2.35 11.60
CA GLU A 361 21.15 -2.17 12.93
C GLU A 361 20.11 -2.29 14.04
N LEU A 362 18.96 -1.62 13.88
CA LEU A 362 17.86 -1.67 14.84
C LEU A 362 17.34 -3.10 14.99
N ILE A 363 17.09 -3.82 13.88
CA ILE A 363 16.64 -5.23 13.92
C ILE A 363 17.67 -6.12 14.63
N LEU A 364 18.92 -6.11 14.15
CA LEU A 364 19.96 -7.04 14.57
C LEU A 364 20.58 -6.67 15.94
N SER A 365 20.21 -5.54 16.53
CA SER A 365 20.49 -5.22 17.93
C SER A 365 19.70 -6.10 18.91
N HIS A 366 18.59 -6.68 18.48
CA HIS A 366 17.82 -7.64 19.27
C HIS A 366 18.40 -9.05 19.14
N LYS A 367 18.63 -9.70 20.28
CA LYS A 367 19.37 -10.97 20.38
C LYS A 367 18.81 -12.05 19.43
N VAL A 368 17.49 -12.21 19.42
CA VAL A 368 16.82 -13.26 18.65
C VAL A 368 17.03 -13.09 17.15
N PHE A 369 17.00 -11.86 16.63
CA PHE A 369 17.24 -11.58 15.21
C PHE A 369 18.72 -11.73 14.88
N ASN A 370 19.62 -11.27 15.77
CA ASN A 370 21.06 -11.41 15.60
C ASN A 370 21.51 -12.88 15.50
N GLU A 371 21.06 -13.71 16.43
CA GLU A 371 21.40 -15.14 16.47
C GLU A 371 20.80 -15.88 15.27
N THR A 372 19.56 -15.54 14.87
CA THR A 372 18.92 -16.14 13.69
C THR A 372 19.64 -15.75 12.40
N PHE A 373 20.03 -14.47 12.25
CA PHE A 373 20.80 -14.00 11.09
C PHE A 373 22.15 -14.72 10.97
N LYS A 374 22.89 -14.85 12.08
CA LYS A 374 24.17 -15.58 12.11
C LYS A 374 23.99 -17.05 11.75
N LEU A 375 22.94 -17.70 12.26
CA LEU A 375 22.64 -19.08 11.91
C LEU A 375 22.33 -19.21 10.41
N CYS A 376 21.51 -18.30 9.87
CA CYS A 376 21.18 -18.23 8.45
C CYS A 376 22.43 -18.14 7.57
N LEU A 377 23.36 -17.23 7.90
CA LEU A 377 24.63 -17.09 7.17
C LEU A 377 25.49 -18.36 7.25
N SER A 378 25.55 -19.01 8.41
CA SER A 378 26.35 -20.23 8.60
C SER A 378 25.80 -21.44 7.85
N GLN A 379 24.48 -21.51 7.68
CA GLN A 379 23.79 -22.59 6.99
C GLN A 379 23.64 -22.33 5.48
N GLY A 380 23.72 -21.07 5.04
CA GLY A 380 23.41 -20.66 3.67
C GLY A 380 21.94 -20.80 3.30
N ALA A 381 21.07 -21.01 4.29
CA ALA A 381 19.63 -21.24 4.18
C ALA A 381 18.90 -20.52 5.32
N MET A 382 17.61 -20.18 5.16
CA MET A 382 16.80 -19.69 6.27
C MET A 382 16.64 -20.80 7.33
N PRO A 383 16.93 -20.56 8.62
CA PRO A 383 16.73 -21.57 9.65
C PRO A 383 15.27 -22.01 9.74
N SER A 384 15.04 -23.27 10.08
CA SER A 384 13.69 -23.80 10.25
C SER A 384 12.94 -23.07 11.39
N LYS A 385 11.60 -23.06 11.33
CA LYS A 385 10.80 -22.46 12.42
C LYS A 385 11.13 -23.08 13.77
N ASP A 386 11.48 -24.35 13.84
CA ASP A 386 11.86 -25.03 15.09
C ASP A 386 13.18 -24.48 15.66
N GLU A 387 14.18 -24.26 14.80
CA GLU A 387 15.45 -23.64 15.19
C GLU A 387 15.23 -22.20 15.67
N ILE A 388 14.44 -21.42 14.94
CA ILE A 388 14.09 -20.04 15.33
C ILE A 388 13.37 -20.04 16.68
N VAL A 389 12.38 -20.91 16.88
CA VAL A 389 11.66 -21.03 18.16
C VAL A 389 12.61 -21.41 19.30
N ASN A 390 13.63 -22.22 19.06
CA ASN A 390 14.65 -22.52 20.05
C ASN A 390 15.49 -21.28 20.41
N ILE A 391 15.91 -20.48 19.44
CA ILE A 391 16.59 -19.18 19.69
C ILE A 391 15.68 -18.25 20.50
N MET A 392 14.40 -18.14 20.13
CA MET A 392 13.41 -17.30 20.82
C MET A 392 13.28 -17.64 22.31
N LYS A 393 13.25 -18.92 22.67
CA LYS A 393 13.14 -19.37 24.08
C LYS A 393 14.33 -18.94 24.95
N HIS A 394 15.49 -18.68 24.36
CA HIS A 394 16.70 -18.25 25.05
C HIS A 394 16.95 -16.73 24.95
N SER A 395 15.94 -15.97 24.48
CA SER A 395 16.05 -14.54 24.19
C SER A 395 15.21 -13.63 25.10
N ASN A 396 14.59 -14.17 26.17
CA ASN A 396 13.80 -13.40 27.16
C ASN A 396 12.72 -12.49 26.55
N LEU A 397 11.98 -12.98 25.55
CA LEU A 397 10.98 -12.20 24.81
C LEU A 397 9.77 -11.82 25.67
N TYR A 398 9.37 -10.56 25.61
CA TYR A 398 8.24 -10.05 26.38
C TYR A 398 6.89 -10.67 25.93
N ASN A 399 6.17 -11.25 26.89
CA ASN A 399 4.82 -11.82 26.74
C ASN A 399 4.67 -12.90 25.65
N VAL A 400 5.71 -13.70 25.37
CA VAL A 400 5.61 -14.90 24.52
C VAL A 400 5.50 -16.16 25.39
N LYS A 401 4.28 -16.68 25.56
CA LYS A 401 4.01 -17.75 26.55
C LYS A 401 3.63 -19.11 25.97
N SER A 402 2.98 -19.17 24.79
CA SER A 402 2.51 -20.43 24.21
C SER A 402 3.31 -20.85 22.99
N LYS A 403 3.40 -22.17 22.76
CA LYS A 403 4.06 -22.76 21.57
C LYS A 403 3.52 -22.13 20.28
N ASP A 404 2.20 -22.05 20.12
CA ASP A 404 1.59 -21.44 18.93
C ASP A 404 1.97 -19.97 18.75
N THR A 405 2.16 -19.22 19.84
CA THR A 405 2.61 -17.82 19.76
C THR A 405 4.07 -17.74 19.33
N TYR A 406 4.93 -18.66 19.79
CA TYR A 406 6.30 -18.79 19.30
C TYR A 406 6.33 -19.06 17.79
N TYR A 407 5.60 -20.07 17.29
CA TYR A 407 5.61 -20.41 15.86
C TYR A 407 5.08 -19.29 14.96
N ARG A 408 4.03 -18.57 15.39
CA ARG A 408 3.50 -17.43 14.64
C ARG A 408 4.50 -16.27 14.59
N ARG A 409 5.22 -16.01 15.69
CA ARG A 409 6.23 -14.93 15.77
C ARG A 409 7.56 -15.32 15.12
N ALA A 410 7.85 -16.61 14.98
CA ALA A 410 8.99 -17.08 14.19
C ALA A 410 8.89 -16.66 12.71
N SER A 411 7.69 -16.63 12.13
CA SER A 411 7.47 -16.09 10.79
C SER A 411 7.93 -14.63 10.66
N THR A 412 7.74 -13.82 11.70
CA THR A 412 8.19 -12.42 11.70
C THR A 412 9.71 -12.32 11.71
N ILE A 413 10.40 -13.19 12.46
CA ILE A 413 11.86 -13.25 12.45
C ILE A 413 12.35 -13.63 11.06
N SER A 414 11.84 -14.72 10.47
CA SER A 414 12.20 -15.12 9.10
C SER A 414 11.93 -14.00 8.09
N GLY A 415 10.78 -13.34 8.17
CA GLY A 415 10.40 -12.26 7.25
C GLY A 415 11.34 -11.06 7.33
N TRP A 416 11.78 -10.66 8.54
CA TRP A 416 12.70 -9.54 8.71
C TRP A 416 14.12 -9.91 8.27
N ILE A 417 14.56 -11.16 8.53
CA ILE A 417 15.85 -11.63 8.03
C ILE A 417 15.86 -11.75 6.50
N ASN A 418 14.79 -12.27 5.89
CA ASN A 418 14.64 -12.28 4.43
C ASN A 418 14.71 -10.86 3.86
N TRP A 419 14.03 -9.89 4.48
CA TRP A 419 14.13 -8.49 4.06
C TRP A 419 15.58 -7.97 4.09
N ILE A 420 16.38 -8.30 5.12
CA ILE A 420 17.80 -7.92 5.19
C ILE A 420 18.59 -8.54 4.03
N LEU A 421 18.34 -9.82 3.72
CA LEU A 421 19.02 -10.53 2.63
C LEU A 421 18.63 -9.97 1.25
N GLU A 422 17.35 -9.63 1.04
CA GLU A 422 16.84 -9.00 -0.17
C GLU A 422 17.55 -7.67 -0.49
N LEU A 423 17.99 -6.91 0.53
CA LEU A 423 18.77 -5.68 0.31
C LEU A 423 20.07 -5.94 -0.46
N THR A 424 20.65 -7.13 -0.27
CA THR A 424 21.92 -7.53 -0.89
C THR A 424 21.74 -8.23 -2.24
N ARG A 425 20.50 -8.35 -2.73
CA ARG A 425 20.12 -9.19 -3.88
C ARG A 425 20.51 -10.67 -3.73
N LEU A 426 20.81 -11.12 -2.52
CA LEU A 426 20.97 -12.53 -2.18
C LEU A 426 19.60 -13.09 -1.80
N SER A 427 18.89 -13.69 -2.76
CA SER A 427 17.72 -14.50 -2.42
C SER A 427 18.18 -15.88 -1.97
N ILE A 428 18.08 -16.16 -0.68
CA ILE A 428 18.25 -17.52 -0.16
C ILE A 428 16.91 -18.25 -0.36
N HIS A 429 16.89 -19.28 -1.20
CA HIS A 429 15.67 -20.03 -1.48
C HIS A 429 15.11 -20.69 -0.21
N ASP A 430 13.82 -20.49 0.04
CA ASP A 430 13.06 -21.20 1.06
C ASP A 430 12.90 -22.67 0.61
N SER A 431 13.70 -23.58 1.16
CA SER A 431 13.50 -25.01 0.96
C SER A 431 12.41 -25.51 1.91
N GLY A 432 11.15 -25.33 1.52
CA GLY A 432 10.01 -25.87 2.27
C GLY A 432 8.66 -25.72 1.57
N LYS A 433 8.29 -26.72 0.77
CA LYS A 433 6.89 -27.08 0.53
C LYS A 433 6.48 -28.18 1.51
#